data_AF-A0A4R6U3B4-F1
#
_entry.id   AF-A0A4R6U3B4-F1
#
_cell.length_a   1.000
_cell.length_b   1.000
_cell.length_c   1.000
_cell.angle_alpha   90.00
_cell.angle_beta   90.00
_cell.angle_gamma   90.00
#
_symmetry.space_group_name_H-M   'P 1'
#
loop_
_entity.id
_entity.type
_entity.pdbx_description
1 polymer ?
#
loop_
_entity_poly.entity_id
_entity_poly.type
_entity_poly.pdbx_seq_one_letter_code
_entity_poly.pdbx_strand_id
1 'polypeptide(L)' 'MNPTRRTVLKSTGAMATLLSLGIVTAEQAQAAGRAGFDAKNLQDAIKALGGSVSANDQVQIISPDIAENGAVVPVGAI' A
#
# COMPACT_ATOMS: atom_id res chain seq x y z
N MET A 1 -31.41 11.07 4.88
CA MET A 1 -31.29 12.29 4.05
C MET A 1 -31.29 11.88 2.59
N ASN A 2 -32.18 12.41 1.75
CA ASN A 2 -32.26 12.03 0.34
C ASN A 2 -31.26 12.90 -0.45
N PRO A 3 -30.20 12.34 -1.05
CA PRO A 3 -29.18 13.14 -1.71
C PRO A 3 -29.78 13.85 -2.94
N THR A 4 -29.84 15.18 -2.91
CA THR A 4 -30.26 15.97 -4.07
C THR A 4 -29.11 16.09 -5.08
N ARG A 5 -29.40 16.30 -6.37
CA ARG A 5 -28.37 16.51 -7.40
C ARG A 5 -27.36 17.60 -7.01
N ARG A 6 -27.83 18.67 -6.36
CA ARG A 6 -26.99 19.77 -5.88
C ARG A 6 -26.02 19.32 -4.79
N THR A 7 -26.46 18.45 -3.89
CA THR A 7 -25.60 17.88 -2.84
C THR A 7 -24.50 17.03 -3.47
N VAL A 8 -24.83 16.19 -4.45
CA VAL A 8 -23.86 15.33 -5.16
C VAL A 8 -22.84 16.16 -5.95
N LEU A 9 -23.28 17.22 -6.65
CA LEU A 9 -22.39 18.11 -7.39
C LEU A 9 -21.40 18.83 -6.45
N LYS A 10 -21.87 19.32 -5.29
CA LYS A 10 -21.02 19.99 -4.31
C LYS A 10 -19.98 19.03 -3.71
N SER A 11 -20.38 17.82 -3.33
CA SER A 11 -19.45 16.85 -2.73
C SER A 11 -18.42 16.35 -3.74
N THR A 12 -18.83 16.10 -4.98
CA THR A 12 -17.92 15.62 -6.04
C THR A 12 -16.94 16.71 -6.47
N GLY A 13 -17.39 17.97 -6.57
CA GLY A 13 -16.50 19.10 -6.85
C GLY A 13 -15.44 19.31 -5.77
N ALA A 14 -15.82 19.26 -4.49
CA ALA A 14 -14.87 19.33 -3.39
C ALA A 14 -13.87 18.16 -3.41
N MET A 15 -14.33 16.93 -3.64
CA MET A 15 -13.46 15.77 -3.78
C MET A 15 -12.48 15.91 -4.96
N ALA A 16 -12.95 16.38 -6.11
CA ALA A 16 -12.10 16.61 -7.28
C ALA A 16 -11.00 17.65 -7.00
N THR A 17 -11.31 18.72 -6.27
CA THR A 17 -10.28 19.70 -5.86
C THR A 17 -9.23 19.09 -4.93
N LEU A 18 -9.65 18.28 -3.96
CA LEU A 18 -8.72 17.60 -3.04
C LEU A 18 -7.81 16.61 -3.76
N LEU A 19 -8.34 15.87 -4.74
CA LEU A 19 -7.58 14.99 -5.63
C LEU A 19 -6.57 15.79 -6.48
N SER A 20 -6.99 16.91 -7.07
CA SER A 20 -6.10 17.73 -7.92
C SER A 20 -4.95 18.38 -7.15
N LEU A 21 -5.15 18.66 -5.86
CA LEU A 21 -4.13 19.21 -4.97
C LEU A 21 -3.23 18.12 -4.37
N GLY A 22 -3.50 16.83 -4.65
CA GLY A 22 -2.78 15.69 -4.07
C GLY A 22 -3.02 15.50 -2.58
N ILE A 23 -3.99 16.21 -1.99
CA ILE A 23 -4.35 16.07 -0.56
C ILE A 23 -4.99 14.71 -0.31
N VAL A 24 -5.84 14.28 -1.25
CA VAL A 24 -6.35 12.92 -1.32
C VAL A 24 -5.67 12.21 -2.47
N THR A 25 -5.11 11.03 -2.22
CA THR A 25 -4.46 10.22 -3.27
C THR A 25 -5.23 8.92 -3.50
N ALA A 26 -5.15 8.40 -4.73
CA ALA A 26 -5.70 7.08 -5.05
C ALA A 26 -5.05 5.96 -4.19
N GLU A 27 -3.80 6.15 -3.78
CA GLU A 27 -3.09 5.25 -2.88
C GLU A 27 -3.70 5.20 -1.48
N GLN A 28 -4.16 6.33 -0.94
CA GLN A 28 -4.89 6.35 0.34
C GLN A 28 -6.19 5.54 0.25
N ALA A 29 -6.89 5.58 -0.89
CA ALA A 29 -8.08 4.77 -1.11
C ALA A 29 -7.75 3.27 -1.22
N GLN A 30 -6.59 2.93 -1.81
CA GLN A 30 -6.09 1.55 -1.82
C GLN A 30 -5.61 1.09 -0.44
N ALA A 31 -5.07 1.99 0.40
CA ALA A 31 -4.62 1.66 1.75
C ALA A 31 -5.78 1.61 2.76
N ALA A 32 -6.89 2.31 2.49
CA ALA A 32 -8.03 2.41 3.39
C ALA A 32 -8.61 1.03 3.73
N GLY A 33 -8.55 0.67 5.02
CA GLY A 33 -9.15 -0.56 5.55
C GLY A 33 -8.30 -1.82 5.41
N ARG A 34 -7.03 -1.71 4.96
CA ARG A 34 -6.12 -2.86 4.88
C ARG A 34 -5.20 -2.92 6.11
N ALA A 35 -5.51 -3.84 7.03
CA ALA A 35 -4.75 -4.07 8.27
C ALA A 35 -3.23 -4.30 8.06
N GLY A 36 -2.81 -4.70 6.85
CA GLY A 36 -1.41 -4.90 6.51
C GLY A 36 -0.56 -3.62 6.52
N PHE A 37 -1.15 -2.43 6.31
CA PHE A 37 -0.41 -1.16 6.32
C PHE A 37 -0.03 -0.68 7.73
N ASP A 38 -0.76 -1.14 8.75
CA ASP A 38 -0.47 -0.82 10.15
C ASP A 38 0.55 -1.78 10.80
N ALA A 39 0.88 -2.88 10.11
CA ALA A 39 1.77 -3.91 10.62
C ALA A 39 3.17 -3.34 10.93
N LYS A 40 3.69 -3.67 12.12
CA LYS A 40 5.03 -3.23 12.58
C LYS A 40 6.09 -4.31 12.45
N ASN A 41 5.68 -5.49 12.03
CA ASN A 41 6.57 -6.62 11.81
C ASN A 41 6.07 -7.44 10.61
N LEU A 42 6.99 -8.24 10.07
CA LEU A 42 6.77 -9.01 8.85
C LEU A 42 5.73 -10.11 9.02
N GLN A 43 5.66 -10.74 10.21
CA GLN A 43 4.68 -11.79 10.48
C GLN A 43 3.25 -11.26 10.42
N ASP A 44 2.99 -10.10 11.03
CA ASP A 44 1.67 -9.49 11.04
C ASP A 44 1.27 -8.96 9.65
N ALA A 45 2.23 -8.43 8.88
CA ALA A 45 1.99 -8.03 7.50
C ALA A 45 1.59 -9.23 6.62
N ILE A 46 2.30 -10.37 6.73
CA ILE A 46 2.00 -11.59 5.96
C ILE A 46 0.63 -12.17 6.36
N LYS A 47 0.31 -12.19 7.66
CA LYS A 47 -1.01 -12.62 8.14
C LYS A 47 -2.13 -11.74 7.61
N ALA A 48 -1.94 -10.42 7.58
CA ALA A 48 -2.92 -9.49 7.04
C ALA A 48 -3.17 -9.69 5.53
N LEU A 49 -2.20 -10.25 4.81
CA LEU A 49 -2.34 -10.66 3.41
C LEU A 49 -2.97 -12.07 3.25
N GLY A 50 -3.27 -12.76 4.35
CA GLY A 50 -3.83 -14.11 4.36
C GLY A 50 -2.79 -15.25 4.28
N GLY A 51 -1.51 -14.93 4.46
CA GLY A 51 -0.41 -15.90 4.43
C GLY A 51 0.04 -16.36 5.82
N SER A 52 0.91 -17.36 5.84
CA SER A 52 1.61 -17.84 7.03
C SER A 52 3.10 -18.01 6.76
N VAL A 53 3.94 -17.67 7.73
CA VAL A 53 5.39 -17.81 7.60
C VAL A 53 5.77 -19.27 7.86
N SER A 54 6.54 -19.86 6.95
CA SER A 54 7.17 -21.16 7.12
C SER A 54 8.60 -21.10 6.63
N ALA A 55 9.51 -21.80 7.31
CA ALA A 55 10.87 -21.95 6.82
C ALA A 55 10.87 -22.86 5.59
N ASN A 56 11.66 -22.50 4.58
CA ASN A 56 11.83 -23.26 3.35
C ASN A 56 13.28 -23.06 2.84
N ASP A 57 13.94 -24.14 2.45
CA ASP A 57 15.31 -24.16 1.91
C ASP A 57 15.35 -24.20 0.37
N GLN A 58 14.20 -24.34 -0.28
CA GLN A 58 14.07 -24.40 -1.73
C GLN A 58 14.08 -23.03 -2.41
N VAL A 59 13.89 -21.95 -1.64
CA VAL A 59 13.87 -20.57 -2.16
C VAL A 59 15.17 -19.89 -1.79
N GLN A 60 15.90 -19.37 -2.78
CA GLN A 60 17.13 -18.62 -2.55
C GLN A 60 16.93 -17.15 -2.92
N ILE A 61 17.30 -16.26 -1.99
CA ILE A 61 17.30 -14.81 -2.23
C ILE A 61 18.72 -14.40 -2.58
N ILE A 62 18.89 -13.77 -3.74
CA ILE A 62 20.17 -13.25 -4.22
C ILE A 62 20.13 -11.74 -4.09
N SER A 63 21.01 -11.19 -3.26
CA SER A 63 21.21 -9.74 -3.12
C SER A 63 22.68 -9.42 -2.86
N PRO A 64 23.17 -8.24 -3.29
CA PRO A 64 24.48 -7.74 -2.86
C PRO A 64 24.55 -7.63 -1.33
N ASP A 65 25.72 -7.90 -0.77
CA ASP A 65 25.98 -7.71 0.67
C ASP A 65 26.08 -6.22 1.04
N ILE A 66 26.52 -5.39 0.09
CA ILE A 66 26.65 -3.93 0.25
C ILE A 66 25.89 -3.24 -0.89
N ALA A 67 25.01 -2.30 -0.52
CA ALA A 67 24.30 -1.43 -1.45
C ALA A 67 24.79 0.02 -1.31
N GLU A 68 25.46 0.54 -2.35
CA GLU A 68 25.99 1.92 -2.34
C GLU A 68 24.90 2.98 -2.59
N ASN A 69 23.80 2.59 -3.25
CA ASN A 69 22.66 3.46 -3.51
C ASN A 69 21.38 2.85 -2.91
N GLY A 70 20.85 3.49 -1.86
CA GLY A 70 19.63 3.02 -1.18
C GLY A 70 18.34 3.12 -2.01
N ALA A 71 18.37 3.85 -3.14
CA ALA A 71 17.22 3.92 -4.03
C ALA A 71 17.12 2.70 -4.97
N VAL A 72 18.25 2.02 -5.25
CA VAL A 72 18.29 0.91 -6.21
C VAL A 72 19.22 -0.18 -5.69
N VAL A 73 18.61 -1.26 -5.21
CA VAL A 73 19.30 -2.49 -4.83
C VAL A 73 18.73 -3.64 -5.66
N PRO A 74 19.54 -4.32 -6.48
CA PRO A 74 19.05 -5.46 -7.25
C PRO A 74 18.81 -6.65 -6.31
N VAL A 75 17.60 -7.20 -6.35
CA VAL A 75 17.21 -8.39 -5.59
C VAL A 75 16.62 -9.40 -6.56
N GLY A 76 17.09 -10.65 -6.48
CA GLY A 76 16.56 -11.78 -7.22
C GLY A 76 16.06 -12.88 -6.28
N ALA A 77 15.15 -13.71 -6.78
CA ALA A 77 14.72 -14.94 -6.13
C ALA A 77 14.69 -16.07 -7.17
N ILE A 78 15.18 -17.24 -6.78
CA ILE A 78 15.16 -18.48 -7.57
C ILE A 78 14.70 -19.64 -6.69
#